data_AF-A0A9P7EQU3-F1
#
_entry.id   AF-A0A9P7EQU3-F1
#
_cell.length_a   1.000
_cell.length_b   1.000
_cell.length_c   1.000
_cell.angle_alpha   90.00
_cell.angle_beta   90.00
_cell.angle_gamma   90.00
#
_symmetry.space_group_name_H-M   'P 1'
#
loop_
_entity.id
_entity.type
_entity.pdbx_description
1 polymer ?
#
loop_
_entity_poly.entity_id
_entity_poly.type
_entity_poly.pdbx_seq_one_letter_code
_entity_poly.pdbx_strand_id
1 'polypeptide(L)'
;HFPVYKSQCEAQDIALNERAIPASVRNSSEHQKTLDESLAPKIPQFTKAGLMDYIVELIVSEDEAIQLVDKGPFRRLLQYLHPNLSDGAIPHHT
;
A
#
# COMPACT_ATOMS: atom_id res chain seq x y z
N HIS A 1 -32.88 26.40 -12.70
CA HIS A 1 -32.30 26.14 -11.36
C HIS A 1 -30.77 26.32 -11.33
N PHE A 2 -29.97 25.61 -12.14
CA PHE A 2 -28.51 25.78 -12.15
C PHE A 2 -27.98 27.22 -12.43
N PRO A 3 -28.58 28.03 -13.34
CA PRO A 3 -28.10 29.39 -13.58
C PRO A 3 -28.20 30.32 -12.35
N VAL A 4 -29.22 30.14 -11.53
CA VAL A 4 -29.44 30.91 -10.28
C VAL A 4 -28.45 30.48 -9.20
N TYR A 5 -28.15 29.18 -9.13
CA TYR A 5 -27.13 28.65 -8.22
C TYR A 5 -25.73 29.16 -8.59
N LYS A 6 -25.39 29.16 -9.89
CA LYS A 6 -24.12 29.66 -10.40
C LYS A 6 -23.91 31.14 -10.04
N SER A 7 -24.90 32.00 -10.29
CA SER A 7 -24.78 33.44 -10.00
C SER A 7 -24.64 33.74 -8.51
N GLN A 8 -25.24 32.92 -7.63
CA GLN A 8 -25.10 33.05 -6.18
C GLN A 8 -23.70 32.64 -5.69
N CYS A 9 -23.10 31.59 -6.28
CA CYS A 9 -21.73 31.19 -5.98
C CYS A 9 -20.71 32.24 -6.44
N GLU A 10 -20.88 32.79 -7.65
CA GLU A 10 -20.01 33.84 -8.19
C GLU A 10 -20.10 35.15 -7.38
N ALA A 11 -21.29 35.53 -6.90
CA ALA A 11 -21.48 36.72 -6.07
C ALA A 11 -20.84 36.60 -4.67
N GLN A 12 -20.56 35.37 -4.21
CA GLN A 12 -19.99 35.09 -2.89
C GLN A 12 -18.53 34.61 -2.97
N ASP A 13 -17.94 34.60 -4.16
CA ASP A 13 -16.58 34.09 -4.42
C ASP A 13 -16.38 32.64 -3.94
N ILE A 14 -17.43 31.83 -4.09
CA ILE A 14 -17.44 30.41 -3.69
C ILE A 14 -17.24 29.54 -4.93
N ALA A 15 -16.28 28.62 -4.85
CA ALA A 15 -16.05 27.63 -5.90
C ALA A 15 -17.33 26.79 -6.16
N LEU A 16 -17.73 26.68 -7.44
CA LEU A 16 -18.91 25.91 -7.81
C LEU A 16 -18.72 24.42 -7.48
N ASN A 17 -19.71 23.82 -6.83
CA ASN A 17 -19.70 22.39 -6.56
C ASN A 17 -19.92 21.60 -7.87
N GLU A 18 -18.97 20.75 -8.23
CA GLU A 18 -19.00 19.93 -9.46
C GLU A 18 -20.25 19.06 -9.59
N ARG A 19 -20.85 18.64 -8.47
CA ARG A 19 -22.06 17.81 -8.47
C ARG A 19 -23.32 18.58 -8.86
N ALA A 20 -23.30 19.91 -8.74
CA ALA A 20 -24.40 20.78 -9.13
C ALA A 20 -24.32 21.19 -10.60
N ILE A 21 -23.17 20.96 -11.27
CA ILE A 21 -22.98 21.24 -12.69
C ILE A 21 -23.76 20.21 -13.52
N PRO A 22 -24.72 20.63 -14.36
CA PRO A 22 -25.48 19.73 -15.22
C PRO A 22 -24.56 18.93 -16.13
N ALA A 23 -24.87 17.65 -16.32
CA ALA A 23 -24.08 16.75 -17.15
C ALA A 23 -23.88 17.26 -18.60
N SER A 24 -24.81 18.08 -19.11
CA SER A 24 -24.68 18.71 -20.43
C SER A 24 -23.52 19.70 -20.55
N VAL A 25 -23.05 20.28 -19.43
CA VAL A 25 -21.87 21.15 -19.36
C VAL A 25 -20.60 20.35 -19.03
N ARG A 26 -20.77 19.20 -18.37
CA ARG A 26 -19.68 18.31 -17.93
C ARG A 26 -19.04 17.49 -19.06
N ASN A 27 -19.73 17.36 -20.20
CA ASN A 27 -19.29 16.54 -21.33
C ASN A 27 -18.16 17.16 -22.19
N SER A 28 -17.60 18.31 -21.79
CA SER A 28 -16.49 18.95 -22.50
C SER A 28 -15.10 18.60 -21.96
N SER A 29 -14.99 17.78 -20.90
CA SER A 29 -13.70 17.44 -20.30
C SER A 29 -13.62 15.98 -19.89
N GLU A 30 -13.11 15.19 -20.84
CA GLU A 30 -12.11 14.14 -20.68
C GLU A 30 -12.15 13.22 -19.44
N HIS A 31 -12.20 11.93 -19.76
CA HIS A 31 -11.62 10.81 -19.01
C HIS A 31 -12.18 10.55 -17.61
N GLN A 32 -13.25 9.75 -17.56
CA GLN A 32 -13.50 8.89 -16.41
C GLN A 32 -12.36 7.86 -16.28
N LYS A 33 -11.36 8.17 -15.45
CA LYS A 33 -10.52 7.15 -14.82
C LYS A 33 -11.24 6.69 -13.54
N THR A 34 -11.59 5.42 -13.50
CA THR A 34 -12.16 4.75 -12.34
C THR A 34 -11.22 4.86 -11.13
N LEU A 35 -11.73 5.37 -10.01
CA LEU A 35 -11.02 5.65 -8.75
C LEU A 35 -10.61 4.40 -7.94
N ASP A 36 -10.82 3.20 -8.46
CA ASP A 36 -10.63 1.95 -7.72
C ASP A 36 -9.15 1.56 -7.53
N GLU A 37 -8.24 2.12 -8.32
CA GLU A 37 -6.80 1.79 -8.23
C GLU A 37 -6.09 2.49 -7.05
N SER A 38 -6.72 3.49 -6.44
CA SER A 38 -6.08 4.34 -5.41
C SER A 38 -6.16 3.79 -3.99
N LEU A 39 -6.93 2.72 -3.76
CA LEU A 39 -7.09 2.06 -2.46
C LEU A 39 -6.47 0.67 -2.40
N ALA A 40 -5.94 0.15 -3.52
CA ALA A 40 -5.14 -1.05 -3.48
C ALA A 40 -3.86 -0.74 -2.67
N PRO A 41 -3.56 -1.47 -1.57
CA PRO A 41 -2.28 -1.33 -0.93
C PRO A 41 -1.22 -1.55 -2.01
N LYS A 42 -0.38 -0.55 -2.25
CA LYS A 42 0.72 -0.67 -3.19
C LYS A 42 1.62 -1.77 -2.66
N ILE A 43 1.45 -2.98 -3.19
CA ILE A 43 2.31 -4.11 -2.86
C ILE A 43 3.71 -3.66 -3.28
N PRO A 44 4.66 -3.55 -2.33
CA PRO A 44 6.00 -3.11 -2.65
C PRO A 44 6.59 -4.07 -3.68
N GLN A 45 7.43 -3.53 -4.58
CA GLN A 45 8.15 -4.39 -5.51
C GLN A 45 8.96 -5.42 -4.72
N PHE A 46 8.89 -6.68 -5.16
CA PHE A 46 9.68 -7.73 -4.54
C PHE A 46 11.16 -7.40 -4.69
N THR A 47 11.87 -7.31 -3.56
CA THR A 47 13.32 -7.21 -3.53
C THR A 47 13.86 -8.21 -2.54
N LYS A 48 15.07 -8.69 -2.78
CA LYS A 48 15.76 -9.60 -1.87
C LYS A 48 15.97 -8.97 -0.48
N ALA A 49 16.30 -7.68 -0.45
CA ALA A 49 16.42 -6.90 0.79
C ALA A 49 15.08 -6.83 1.52
N GLY A 50 14.01 -6.43 0.82
CA GLY A 50 12.68 -6.34 1.42
C GLY A 50 12.16 -7.69 1.93
N LEU A 51 12.43 -8.80 1.24
CA LEU A 51 12.09 -10.14 1.75
C LEU A 51 12.78 -10.43 3.10
N MET A 52 14.06 -10.07 3.23
CA MET A 52 14.78 -10.25 4.50
C MET A 52 14.21 -9.37 5.60
N ASP A 53 13.90 -8.11 5.29
CA ASP A 53 13.31 -7.16 6.25
C ASP A 53 11.96 -7.68 6.77
N TYR A 54 11.09 -8.17 5.88
CA TYR A 54 9.80 -8.74 6.28
C TYR A 54 9.92 -10.05 7.06
N ILE A 55 10.93 -10.88 6.77
CA ILE A 55 11.19 -12.08 7.56
C ILE A 55 11.67 -11.69 8.97
N VAL A 56 12.54 -10.69 9.10
CA VAL A 56 12.96 -10.18 10.41
C VAL A 56 11.77 -9.58 11.17
N GLU A 57 10.93 -8.80 10.51
CA GLU A 57 9.70 -8.26 11.09
C GLU A 57 8.77 -9.37 11.59
N LEU A 58 8.59 -10.44 10.80
CA LEU A 58 7.84 -11.63 11.21
C LEU A 58 8.45 -12.27 12.46
N ILE A 59 9.78 -12.40 12.51
CA ILE A 59 10.49 -13.00 13.65
C ILE A 59 10.36 -12.16 14.92
N VAL A 60 10.41 -10.83 14.81
CA VAL A 60 10.41 -9.92 15.96
C VAL A 60 9.00 -9.60 16.46
N SER A 61 8.01 -9.55 15.57
CA SER A 61 6.64 -9.13 15.89
C SER A 61 5.78 -10.26 16.45
N GLU A 62 6.07 -11.50 16.08
CA GLU A 62 5.29 -12.68 16.45
C GLU A 62 6.10 -13.60 17.36
N ASP A 63 5.59 -13.88 18.56
CA ASP A 63 6.24 -14.77 19.55
C ASP A 63 6.36 -16.23 19.02
N GLU A 64 5.50 -16.60 18.06
CA GLU A 64 5.52 -17.91 17.38
C GLU A 64 6.64 -18.03 16.33
N ALA A 65 7.23 -16.93 15.87
CA ALA A 65 8.18 -16.97 14.78
C ALA A 65 9.56 -17.55 15.18
N ILE A 66 9.83 -17.65 16.49
CA ILE A 66 10.95 -18.44 17.03
C ILE A 66 10.78 -19.93 16.68
N GLN A 67 9.55 -20.45 16.70
CA GLN A 67 9.30 -21.83 16.27
C GLN A 67 9.54 -22.03 14.77
N LEU A 68 9.42 -20.96 13.97
CA LEU A 68 9.67 -20.98 12.54
C LEU A 68 11.17 -21.00 12.23
N VAL A 69 11.98 -20.20 12.95
CA VAL A 69 13.45 -20.30 12.84
C VAL A 69 13.97 -21.66 13.29
N ASP A 70 13.28 -22.39 14.15
CA ASP A 70 13.64 -23.77 14.49
C ASP A 70 13.37 -24.80 13.38
N LYS A 71 12.61 -24.45 12.34
CA LYS A 71 12.37 -25.34 11.20
C LYS A 71 13.58 -25.32 10.25
N GLY A 72 14.25 -26.47 10.11
CA GLY A 72 15.39 -26.63 9.19
C GLY A 72 15.18 -26.16 7.73
N PRO A 73 13.99 -26.32 7.10
CA PRO A 73 13.72 -25.74 5.79
C PRO A 73 13.77 -24.20 5.77
N PHE A 74 13.27 -23.55 6.83
CA PHE A 74 13.26 -22.09 6.94
C PHE A 74 14.68 -21.54 7.14
N ARG A 75 15.51 -22.22 7.95
CA ARG A 75 16.94 -21.88 8.08
C ARG A 75 17.69 -21.98 6.74
N ARG A 76 17.41 -23.02 5.96
CA ARG A 76 17.97 -23.16 4.61
C ARG A 76 17.53 -22.03 3.68
N LEU A 77 16.30 -21.57 3.79
CA LEU A 77 15.81 -20.39 3.07
C LEU A 77 16.57 -19.12 3.49
N LEU A 78 16.75 -18.90 4.80
CA LEU A 78 17.53 -17.78 5.31
C LEU A 78 18.99 -17.79 4.82
N GLN A 79 19.64 -18.95 4.83
CA GLN A 79 21.00 -19.12 4.31
C GLN A 79 21.07 -18.94 2.79
N TYR A 80 20.07 -19.41 2.04
CA TYR A 80 19.98 -19.20 0.60
C TYR A 80 19.85 -17.70 0.25
N LEU A 81 19.02 -16.98 1.00
CA LEU A 81 18.87 -15.54 0.84
C LEU A 81 20.09 -14.79 1.37
N HIS A 82 20.75 -15.26 2.43
CA HIS A 82 21.90 -14.60 3.01
C HIS A 82 23.07 -15.60 3.18
N PRO A 83 23.88 -15.84 2.14
CA PRO A 83 24.90 -16.89 2.14
C PRO A 83 25.97 -16.74 3.23
N ASN A 84 26.17 -15.51 3.72
CA ASN A 84 27.11 -15.20 4.78
C ASN A 84 26.51 -15.35 6.20
N LEU A 85 25.22 -15.70 6.31
CA LEU A 85 24.56 -15.93 7.59
C LEU A 85 24.93 -17.32 8.12
N SER A 86 25.76 -17.36 9.17
CA SER A 86 26.06 -18.60 9.88
C SER A 86 24.84 -19.08 10.68
N ASP A 87 24.65 -20.39 10.80
CA ASP A 87 23.52 -20.97 11.56
C ASP A 87 23.49 -20.52 13.03
N GLY A 88 24.66 -20.32 13.64
CA GLY A 88 24.78 -19.79 15.01
C GLY A 88 24.39 -18.32 15.18
N ALA A 89 24.17 -17.58 14.09
CA ALA A 89 23.69 -16.20 14.12
C ALA A 89 22.16 -16.10 13.99
N ILE A 90 21.48 -17.22 13.73
CA ILE A 90 20.02 -17.30 13.72
C ILE A 90 19.57 -17.44 15.19
N PRO A 91 18.62 -16.63 15.69
CA PRO A 91 18.12 -16.77 17.05
C PRO A 91 17.52 -18.18 17.28
N HIS A 92 17.88 -18.81 18.40
CA HIS A 92 17.38 -20.12 18.83
C HIS A 92 16.69 -19.99 20.19
N HIS A 93 15.64 -20.77 20.44
CA HIS A 93 15.13 -20.97 21.79
C HIS A 93 16.04 -21.97 22.52
N THR A 94 16.79 -21.51 23.54
CA THR A 94 17.45 -22.39 24.52
C THR A 94 16.55 -22.68 25.70
#